data_AF-A0A2K1NTU2-F1
#
_entry.id   AF-A0A2K1NTU2-F1
#
_cell.length_a   1.000
_cell.length_b   1.000
_cell.length_c   1.000
_cell.angle_alpha   90.00
_cell.angle_beta   90.00
_cell.angle_gamma   90.00
#
_symmetry.space_group_name_H-M   'P 1'
#
loop_
_entity.id
_entity.type
_entity.pdbx_description
1 polymer ?
#
loop_
_entity_poly.entity_id
_entity_poly.type
_entity_poly.pdbx_seq_one_letter_code
_entity_poly.pdbx_strand_id
1 'polypeptide(L)'
;MEEKEKEKEKDQSNDSLKNLLIIIGTMAVIYFATFILWNLYVENLESHYYYPYVKIKETGYERVKKMPFSPKGYNITIEKSNITNTYTVKTKFGSFNIQTFDDRFFFFENSDMIVISYPSYDFRGLEYSVILENGNIFKFVIVPNEEIVEDVFTFVENLLRIRVLEIPELANYEYIKESENSYTIVSNDQEFTLSKNLISTVGESQDYIYFISKKYGLFNKIYYLEKSTNNFGELIMISESQEFWSNN
;
A
#
# COMPACT_ATOMS: atom_id res chain seq x y z
N MET A 1 -6.32 59.58 -53.76
CA MET A 1 -5.29 59.41 -52.70
C MET A 1 -5.90 58.74 -51.49
N GLU A 2 -7.05 59.21 -50.99
CA GLU A 2 -7.80 58.57 -49.88
C GLU A 2 -8.17 57.09 -50.08
N GLU A 3 -8.55 56.64 -51.29
CA GLU A 3 -8.90 55.22 -51.50
C GLU A 3 -7.69 54.27 -51.34
N LYS A 4 -6.50 54.71 -51.76
CA LYS A 4 -5.26 53.92 -51.62
C LYS A 4 -4.72 53.88 -50.19
N GLU A 5 -4.99 54.92 -49.39
CA GLU A 5 -4.66 54.92 -47.96
C GLU A 5 -5.66 54.08 -47.16
N LYS A 6 -6.96 54.12 -47.48
CA LYS A 6 -7.98 53.26 -46.89
C LYS A 6 -7.78 51.78 -47.23
N GLU A 7 -7.31 51.43 -48.44
CA GLU A 7 -6.94 50.05 -48.79
C GLU A 7 -5.72 49.56 -48.00
N LYS A 8 -4.68 50.38 -47.84
CA LYS A 8 -3.48 50.02 -47.07
C LYS A 8 -3.75 49.84 -45.58
N GLU A 9 -4.59 50.67 -44.97
CA GLU A 9 -5.02 50.51 -43.57
C GLU A 9 -5.89 49.26 -43.38
N LYS A 10 -6.75 48.93 -44.36
CA LYS A 10 -7.54 47.70 -44.33
C LYS A 10 -6.66 46.46 -44.43
N ASP A 11 -5.66 46.45 -45.31
CA ASP A 11 -4.75 45.31 -45.48
C ASP A 11 -3.84 45.12 -44.25
N GLN A 12 -3.31 46.19 -43.65
CA GLN A 12 -2.55 46.10 -42.40
C GLN A 12 -3.39 45.60 -41.20
N SER A 13 -4.64 46.07 -41.08
CA SER A 13 -5.58 45.62 -40.06
C SER A 13 -5.94 44.13 -40.22
N ASN A 14 -6.13 43.69 -41.47
CA ASN A 14 -6.48 42.32 -41.78
C ASN A 14 -5.33 41.34 -41.50
N ASP A 15 -4.09 41.75 -41.78
CA ASP A 15 -2.91 40.93 -41.47
C ASP A 15 -2.58 40.92 -39.96
N SER A 16 -2.85 42.00 -39.24
CA SER A 16 -2.75 42.03 -37.78
C SER A 16 -3.78 41.09 -37.11
N LEU A 17 -5.03 41.08 -37.60
CA LEU A 17 -6.08 40.18 -37.12
C LEU A 17 -5.78 38.71 -37.45
N LYS A 18 -5.26 38.42 -38.64
CA LYS A 18 -4.81 37.06 -38.99
C LYS A 18 -3.70 36.59 -38.06
N ASN A 19 -2.70 37.44 -37.81
CA ASN A 19 -1.60 37.10 -36.90
C ASN A 19 -2.09 36.88 -35.46
N LEU A 20 -3.03 37.70 -34.98
CA LEU A 20 -3.64 37.51 -33.67
C LEU A 20 -4.43 36.18 -33.59
N LEU A 21 -5.20 35.85 -34.63
CA LEU A 21 -5.92 34.58 -34.71
C LEU A 21 -4.98 33.38 -34.76
N ILE A 22 -3.85 33.48 -35.46
CA ILE A 22 -2.82 32.43 -35.49
C ILE A 22 -2.19 32.25 -34.10
N ILE A 23 -1.89 33.34 -33.39
CA ILE A 23 -1.35 33.29 -32.02
C ILE A 23 -2.36 32.63 -31.07
N ILE A 24 -3.63 33.06 -31.09
CA ILE A 24 -4.68 32.49 -30.25
C ILE A 24 -4.88 31.00 -30.58
N GLY A 25 -4.92 30.64 -31.87
CA GLY A 25 -5.01 29.25 -32.31
C GLY A 25 -3.85 28.41 -31.81
N THR A 26 -2.63 28.93 -31.87
CA THR A 26 -1.42 28.24 -31.41
C THR A 26 -1.43 28.09 -29.89
N MET A 27 -1.84 29.12 -29.14
CA MET A 27 -2.00 29.01 -27.68
C MET A 27 -3.05 27.97 -27.29
N ALA A 28 -4.18 27.90 -28.01
CA ALA A 28 -5.21 26.90 -27.77
C ALA A 28 -4.70 25.47 -28.04
N VAL A 29 -3.93 25.28 -29.12
CA VAL A 29 -3.31 23.98 -29.45
C VAL A 29 -2.29 23.59 -28.38
N ILE A 30 -1.43 24.51 -27.94
CA ILE A 30 -0.47 24.26 -26.85
C ILE A 30 -1.22 23.87 -25.58
N TYR A 31 -2.24 24.65 -25.18
CA TYR A 31 -3.03 24.36 -23.99
C TYR A 31 -3.69 22.98 -24.05
N PHE A 32 -4.27 22.63 -25.20
CA PHE A 32 -4.89 21.33 -25.40
C PHE A 32 -3.88 20.17 -25.36
N ALA A 33 -2.72 20.35 -25.99
CA ALA A 33 -1.62 19.38 -25.92
C ALA A 33 -1.09 19.20 -24.50
N THR A 34 -0.90 20.31 -23.76
CA THR A 34 -0.48 20.27 -22.35
C THR A 34 -1.54 19.60 -21.47
N PHE A 35 -2.83 19.87 -21.69
CA PHE A 35 -3.92 19.24 -20.96
C PHE A 35 -3.97 17.72 -21.19
N ILE A 36 -3.82 17.27 -22.44
CA ILE A 36 -3.75 15.84 -22.78
C ILE A 36 -2.52 15.20 -22.15
N LEU A 37 -1.34 15.80 -22.30
CA LEU A 37 -0.10 15.28 -21.72
C LEU A 37 -0.18 15.22 -20.20
N TRP A 38 -0.82 16.20 -19.55
CA TRP A 38 -1.06 16.20 -18.12
C TRP A 38 -1.99 15.06 -17.70
N ASN A 39 -3.09 14.85 -18.42
CA ASN A 39 -4.00 13.73 -18.12
C ASN A 39 -3.34 12.38 -18.35
N LEU A 40 -2.57 12.20 -19.43
CA LEU A 40 -1.79 10.99 -19.66
C LEU A 40 -0.70 10.78 -18.59
N TYR A 41 -0.11 11.86 -18.09
CA TYR A 41 0.85 11.82 -17.00
C TYR A 41 0.20 11.43 -15.68
N VAL A 42 -0.96 12.01 -15.35
CA VAL A 42 -1.75 11.65 -14.15
C VAL A 42 -2.26 10.22 -14.24
N GLU A 43 -2.80 9.81 -15.38
CA GLU A 43 -3.26 8.44 -15.62
C GLU A 43 -2.10 7.44 -15.55
N ASN A 44 -0.92 7.79 -16.08
CA ASN A 44 0.29 6.97 -15.91
C ASN A 44 0.79 6.95 -14.47
N LEU A 45 0.76 8.06 -13.73
CA LEU A 45 1.14 8.08 -12.32
C LEU A 45 0.17 7.27 -11.44
N GLU A 46 -1.13 7.31 -11.75
CA GLU A 46 -2.15 6.49 -11.07
C GLU A 46 -2.03 5.00 -11.41
N SER A 47 -1.53 4.66 -12.60
CA SER A 47 -1.45 3.26 -13.09
C SER A 47 -0.06 2.62 -13.01
N HIS A 48 1.03 3.40 -12.91
CA HIS A 48 2.41 2.89 -12.83
C HIS A 48 2.93 2.79 -11.39
N TYR A 49 3.67 1.70 -11.18
CA TYR A 49 4.22 1.09 -9.97
C TYR A 49 4.96 1.95 -8.92
N TYR A 50 5.04 3.28 -9.04
CA TYR A 50 5.91 4.12 -8.20
C TYR A 50 5.20 5.12 -7.30
N TYR A 51 3.91 5.38 -7.48
CA TYR A 51 3.16 6.12 -6.47
C TYR A 51 2.54 5.14 -5.47
N PRO A 52 2.88 5.20 -4.17
CA PRO A 52 2.29 4.35 -3.13
C PRO A 52 0.84 4.76 -2.81
N TYR A 53 0.15 5.42 -3.74
CA TYR A 53 -1.23 5.86 -3.53
C TYR A 53 -2.19 4.80 -4.03
N VAL A 54 -2.76 4.05 -3.10
CA VAL A 54 -3.88 3.16 -3.36
C VAL A 54 -5.17 3.98 -3.39
N LYS A 55 -6.05 3.75 -4.37
CA LYS A 55 -7.45 4.19 -4.29
C LYS A 55 -8.17 3.27 -3.29
N ILE A 56 -7.95 3.50 -2.00
CA ILE A 56 -8.59 2.67 -0.97
C ILE A 56 -10.09 3.00 -0.96
N LYS A 57 -10.95 1.98 -1.00
CA LYS A 57 -12.41 2.15 -1.05
C LYS A 57 -12.89 3.01 0.11
N GLU A 58 -13.53 4.16 -0.15
CA GLU A 58 -13.90 5.23 0.83
C GLU A 58 -14.71 4.78 2.07
N THR A 59 -15.22 3.56 2.09
CA THR A 59 -15.98 3.02 3.21
C THR A 59 -15.07 2.65 4.40
N GLY A 60 -15.18 3.41 5.51
CA GLY A 60 -14.67 3.02 6.83
C GLY A 60 -13.57 3.90 7.45
N TYR A 61 -13.02 4.89 6.74
CA TYR A 61 -11.91 5.71 7.28
C TYR A 61 -12.37 6.71 8.31
N GLU A 62 -11.53 6.92 9.33
CA GLU A 62 -11.52 8.16 10.07
C GLU A 62 -10.42 9.08 9.52
N ARG A 63 -10.85 10.16 8.86
CA ARG A 63 -9.93 11.19 8.38
C ARG A 63 -9.58 12.17 9.49
N VAL A 64 -8.29 12.27 9.81
CA VAL A 64 -7.80 13.05 10.94
C VAL A 64 -7.45 14.48 10.50
N LYS A 65 -8.44 15.37 10.63
CA LYS A 65 -8.31 16.78 10.22
C LYS A 65 -7.61 17.68 11.24
N LYS A 66 -7.51 17.25 12.50
CA LYS A 66 -6.95 18.05 13.61
C LYS A 66 -6.11 17.15 14.51
N MET A 67 -4.99 17.68 14.98
CA MET A 67 -4.03 16.98 15.83
C MET A 67 -3.82 17.78 17.13
N PRO A 68 -3.71 17.14 18.31
CA PRO A 68 -3.84 15.70 18.55
C PRO A 68 -5.25 15.19 18.23
N PHE A 69 -5.34 13.90 17.87
CA PHE A 69 -6.58 13.22 17.57
C PHE A 69 -6.74 11.96 18.42
N SER A 70 -7.92 11.78 19.00
CA SER A 70 -8.27 10.56 19.74
C SER A 70 -9.59 10.03 19.18
N PRO A 71 -9.59 8.86 18.51
CA PRO A 71 -10.80 8.29 17.96
C PRO A 71 -11.75 7.87 19.10
N LYS A 72 -13.05 8.05 18.90
CA LYS A 72 -14.04 7.72 19.95
C LYS A 72 -14.08 6.22 20.16
N GLY A 73 -13.99 5.79 21.42
CA GLY A 73 -14.07 4.36 21.78
C GLY A 73 -12.73 3.62 21.75
N TYR A 74 -11.63 4.32 21.47
CA TYR A 74 -10.28 3.74 21.43
C TYR A 74 -9.35 4.48 22.41
N ASN A 75 -8.42 3.74 23.01
CA ASN A 75 -7.33 4.24 23.83
C ASN A 75 -6.11 4.58 22.96
N ILE A 76 -6.35 5.39 21.92
CA ILE A 76 -5.36 5.78 20.93
C ILE A 76 -5.34 7.31 20.85
N THR A 77 -4.15 7.89 20.78
CA THR A 77 -3.96 9.32 20.48
C THR A 77 -2.88 9.47 19.42
N ILE A 78 -3.20 10.17 18.34
CA ILE A 78 -2.25 10.51 17.27
C ILE A 78 -1.81 11.97 17.42
N GLU A 79 -0.50 12.19 17.40
CA GLU A 79 0.14 13.50 17.43
C GLU A 79 1.02 13.70 16.20
N LYS A 80 1.15 14.95 15.72
CA LYS A 80 2.18 15.27 14.72
C LYS A 80 3.55 15.23 15.35
N SER A 81 4.48 14.56 14.68
CA SER A 81 5.90 14.71 15.00
C SER A 81 6.48 15.96 14.34
N ASN A 82 7.75 16.27 14.65
CA ASN A 82 8.51 17.33 13.98
C ASN A 82 8.95 16.93 12.56
N ILE A 83 8.75 15.67 12.16
CA ILE A 83 9.12 15.13 10.85
C ILE A 83 7.88 15.11 9.96
N THR A 84 8.01 15.61 8.73
CA THR A 84 6.93 15.63 7.75
C THR A 84 6.34 14.23 7.55
N ASN A 85 5.00 14.14 7.48
CA ASN A 85 4.26 12.90 7.26
C ASN A 85 4.49 11.81 8.31
N THR A 86 5.11 12.14 9.44
CA THR A 86 5.36 11.22 10.55
C THR A 86 4.51 11.61 11.74
N TYR A 87 3.82 10.63 12.31
CA TYR A 87 2.90 10.80 13.42
C TYR A 87 3.32 9.90 14.58
N THR A 88 3.22 10.42 15.79
CA THR A 88 3.43 9.64 17.01
C THR A 88 2.09 9.13 17.50
N VAL A 89 1.97 7.81 17.58
CA VAL A 89 0.82 7.11 18.12
C VAL A 89 1.11 6.81 19.58
N LYS A 90 0.21 7.21 20.47
CA LYS A 90 0.22 6.87 21.90
C LYS A 90 -0.96 5.96 22.20
N THR A 91 -0.69 4.88 22.92
CA THR A 91 -1.67 3.87 23.30
C THR A 91 -1.52 3.49 24.77
N LYS A 92 -2.45 2.68 25.31
CA LYS A 92 -2.31 2.07 26.64
C LYS A 92 -1.12 1.12 26.77
N PHE A 93 -0.59 0.57 25.67
CA PHE A 93 0.50 -0.40 25.65
C PHE A 93 1.88 0.22 25.36
N GLY A 94 1.92 1.51 25.06
CA GLY A 94 3.14 2.22 24.69
C GLY A 94 2.91 3.18 23.52
N SER A 95 4.01 3.62 22.91
CA SER A 95 3.98 4.56 21.80
C SER A 95 4.90 4.14 20.67
N PHE A 96 4.48 4.39 19.45
CA PHE A 96 5.26 4.12 18.24
C PHE A 96 5.04 5.21 17.20
N ASN A 97 5.91 5.27 16.19
CA ASN A 97 5.78 6.22 15.08
C ASN A 97 5.27 5.52 13.83
N ILE A 98 4.41 6.22 13.11
CA ILE A 98 3.89 5.83 11.80
C ILE A 98 4.21 6.90 10.78
N GLN A 99 4.36 6.51 9.52
CA GLN A 99 4.65 7.41 8.42
C GLN A 99 3.67 7.16 7.29
N THR A 100 2.99 8.22 6.82
CA THR A 100 2.03 8.13 5.71
C THR A 100 1.76 9.50 5.09
N PHE A 101 1.57 9.52 3.78
CA PHE A 101 1.19 10.74 3.04
C PHE A 101 -0.27 11.13 3.24
N ASP A 102 -1.07 10.24 3.81
CA ASP A 102 -2.52 10.37 3.94
C ASP A 102 -2.93 10.45 5.41
N ASP A 103 -3.92 11.26 5.72
CA ASP A 103 -4.43 11.46 7.08
C ASP A 103 -5.61 10.53 7.43
N ARG A 104 -5.83 9.48 6.65
CA ARG A 104 -6.85 8.45 6.87
C ARG A 104 -6.29 7.25 7.62
N PHE A 105 -6.95 6.89 8.72
CA PHE A 105 -6.56 5.78 9.58
C PHE A 105 -7.76 4.86 9.88
N PHE A 106 -7.45 3.59 10.12
CA PHE A 106 -8.35 2.61 10.74
C PHE A 106 -7.81 2.21 12.09
N PHE A 107 -8.70 2.06 13.06
CA PHE A 107 -8.36 1.77 14.44
C PHE A 107 -9.01 0.47 14.85
N PHE A 108 -8.21 -0.40 15.46
CA PHE A 108 -8.67 -1.66 16.03
C PHE A 108 -8.04 -1.80 17.41
N GLU A 109 -8.84 -2.15 18.40
CA GLU A 109 -8.37 -2.38 19.76
C GLU A 109 -9.13 -3.54 20.42
N ASN A 110 -8.39 -4.42 21.09
CA ASN A 110 -8.94 -5.39 22.03
C ASN A 110 -8.14 -5.37 23.35
N SER A 111 -8.28 -6.41 24.17
CA SER A 111 -7.56 -6.53 25.45
C SER A 111 -6.05 -6.75 25.29
N ASP A 112 -5.62 -7.32 24.16
CA ASP A 112 -4.28 -7.92 24.01
C ASP A 112 -3.42 -7.16 22.99
N MET A 113 -4.04 -6.41 22.08
CA MET A 113 -3.36 -5.66 21.03
C MET A 113 -4.15 -4.45 20.54
N ILE A 114 -3.41 -3.49 19.97
CA ILE A 114 -3.93 -2.36 19.21
C ILE A 114 -3.33 -2.40 17.82
N VAL A 115 -4.17 -2.25 16.80
CA VAL A 115 -3.75 -2.18 15.40
C VAL A 115 -4.22 -0.86 14.81
N ILE A 116 -3.31 -0.20 14.10
CA ILE A 116 -3.63 0.98 13.31
C ILE A 116 -3.25 0.70 11.86
N SER A 117 -4.22 0.84 10.96
CA SER A 117 -3.99 0.69 9.53
C SER A 117 -4.06 2.02 8.80
N TYR A 118 -3.19 2.19 7.81
CA TYR A 118 -3.06 3.41 7.00
C TYR A 118 -2.42 3.08 5.65
N PRO A 119 -2.53 3.96 4.64
CA PRO A 119 -1.80 3.80 3.38
C PRO A 119 -0.30 3.80 3.67
N SER A 120 0.42 2.76 3.23
CA SER A 120 1.85 2.66 3.46
C SER A 120 2.58 3.80 2.73
N TYR A 121 3.65 4.30 3.36
CA TYR A 121 4.51 5.32 2.75
C TYR A 121 5.46 4.72 1.71
N ASP A 122 5.95 3.50 1.95
CA ASP A 122 7.01 2.86 1.15
C ASP A 122 6.47 1.88 0.10
N PHE A 123 5.26 1.35 0.30
CA PHE A 123 4.71 0.28 -0.52
C PHE A 123 3.31 0.62 -1.03
N ARG A 124 2.94 0.09 -2.19
CA ARG A 124 1.56 0.18 -2.69
C ARG A 124 0.68 -0.82 -1.94
N GLY A 125 0.15 -0.41 -0.79
CA GLY A 125 -0.71 -1.25 0.04
C GLY A 125 -1.15 -0.56 1.33
N LEU A 126 -1.85 -1.32 2.17
CA LEU A 126 -2.21 -0.91 3.52
C LEU A 126 -1.17 -1.44 4.50
N GLU A 127 -0.57 -0.52 5.24
CA GLU A 127 0.31 -0.84 6.36
C GLU A 127 -0.52 -0.99 7.63
N TYR A 128 -0.13 -1.94 8.46
CA TYR A 128 -0.72 -2.26 9.74
C TYR A 128 0.40 -2.19 10.77
N SER A 129 0.34 -1.18 11.63
CA SER A 129 1.18 -1.10 12.83
C SER A 129 0.46 -1.78 13.99
N VAL A 130 1.10 -2.79 14.57
CA VAL A 130 0.57 -3.56 15.70
C VAL A 130 1.41 -3.27 16.93
N ILE A 131 0.75 -2.97 18.05
CA ILE A 131 1.36 -2.98 19.38
C ILE A 131 0.62 -3.98 20.27
N LEU A 132 1.38 -4.92 20.84
CA LEU A 132 0.87 -5.95 21.75
C LEU A 132 0.86 -5.43 23.19
N GLU A 133 0.10 -6.09 24.06
CA GLU A 133 -0.03 -5.73 25.49
C GLU A 133 1.30 -5.70 26.24
N ASN A 134 2.28 -6.50 25.80
CA ASN A 134 3.62 -6.55 26.35
C ASN A 134 4.55 -5.41 25.84
N GLY A 135 4.03 -4.52 24.99
CA GLY A 135 4.76 -3.40 24.38
C GLY A 135 5.52 -3.75 23.11
N ASN A 136 5.51 -5.01 22.65
CA ASN A 136 6.15 -5.39 21.39
C ASN A 136 5.41 -4.76 20.20
N ILE A 137 6.19 -4.20 19.27
CA ILE A 137 5.67 -3.52 18.08
C ILE A 137 6.21 -4.22 16.84
N PHE A 138 5.34 -4.43 15.87
CA PHE A 138 5.73 -4.85 14.53
C PHE A 138 4.80 -4.23 13.48
N LYS A 139 5.28 -4.21 12.25
CA LYS A 139 4.58 -3.62 11.11
C LYS A 139 4.50 -4.62 9.98
N PHE A 140 3.38 -4.63 9.27
CA PHE A 140 3.26 -5.38 8.04
C PHE A 140 2.43 -4.61 7.01
N VAL A 141 2.68 -4.88 5.73
CA VAL A 141 1.95 -4.27 4.61
C VAL A 141 1.35 -5.37 3.76
N ILE A 142 0.07 -5.29 3.42
CA ILE A 142 -0.54 -6.23 2.46
C ILE A 142 -0.47 -5.62 1.06
N VAL A 143 0.08 -6.37 0.11
CA VAL A 143 0.44 -5.86 -1.23
C VAL A 143 -0.05 -6.77 -2.36
N PRO A 144 -0.69 -6.21 -3.41
CA PRO A 144 -1.46 -4.97 -3.38
C PRO A 144 -2.72 -5.20 -2.55
N ASN A 145 -3.13 -4.23 -1.75
CA ASN A 145 -4.42 -4.33 -1.07
C ASN A 145 -5.15 -3.00 -1.09
N GLU A 146 -6.36 -3.01 -1.65
CA GLU A 146 -7.25 -1.84 -1.71
C GLU A 146 -8.38 -1.92 -0.68
N GLU A 147 -8.42 -3.02 0.08
CA GLU A 147 -9.43 -3.32 1.09
C GLU A 147 -8.78 -3.64 2.44
N ILE A 148 -9.51 -3.41 3.51
CA ILE A 148 -9.01 -3.69 4.86
C ILE A 148 -9.17 -5.19 5.13
N VAL A 149 -8.32 -5.76 5.97
CA VAL A 149 -8.56 -7.09 6.52
C VAL A 149 -9.80 -7.04 7.42
N GLU A 150 -10.87 -7.75 7.05
CA GLU A 150 -12.14 -7.74 7.80
C GLU A 150 -11.98 -8.24 9.25
N ASP A 151 -11.18 -9.29 9.47
CA ASP A 151 -10.83 -9.79 10.80
C ASP A 151 -9.33 -9.65 11.08
N VAL A 152 -8.91 -8.41 11.35
CA VAL A 152 -7.50 -8.08 11.57
C VAL A 152 -6.91 -8.78 12.79
N PHE A 153 -7.68 -9.05 13.84
CA PHE A 153 -7.17 -9.68 15.05
C PHE A 153 -6.84 -11.15 14.80
N THR A 154 -7.76 -11.90 14.19
CA THR A 154 -7.50 -13.29 13.81
C THR A 154 -6.32 -13.38 12.84
N PHE A 155 -6.21 -12.46 11.89
CA PHE A 155 -5.08 -12.41 10.97
C PHE A 155 -3.74 -12.19 11.70
N VAL A 156 -3.70 -11.22 12.62
CA VAL A 156 -2.52 -10.92 13.43
C VAL A 156 -2.15 -12.09 14.35
N GLU A 157 -3.13 -12.74 14.99
CA GLU A 157 -2.89 -13.90 15.84
C GLU A 157 -2.28 -15.06 15.08
N ASN A 158 -2.75 -15.32 13.86
CA ASN A 158 -2.18 -16.35 13.00
C ASN A 158 -0.72 -16.01 12.60
N LEU A 159 -0.41 -14.74 12.34
CA LEU A 159 0.97 -14.29 12.09
C LEU A 159 1.90 -14.47 13.30
N LEU A 160 1.40 -14.33 14.53
CA LEU A 160 2.21 -14.47 15.74
C LEU A 160 2.44 -15.94 16.13
N ARG A 161 1.65 -16.87 15.59
CA ARG A 161 1.64 -18.29 15.95
C ARG A 161 2.11 -19.20 14.82
N ILE A 162 3.00 -18.71 13.96
CA ILE A 162 3.55 -19.51 12.86
C ILE A 162 4.43 -20.63 13.42
N ARG A 163 4.02 -21.87 13.19
CA ARG A 163 4.81 -23.08 13.39
C ARG A 163 5.57 -23.39 12.11
N VAL A 164 6.88 -23.65 12.21
CA VAL A 164 7.65 -24.11 11.04
C VAL A 164 7.14 -25.48 10.60
N LEU A 165 6.86 -25.62 9.30
CA LEU A 165 6.46 -26.89 8.70
C LEU A 165 7.69 -27.67 8.25
N GLU A 166 7.72 -28.96 8.58
CA GLU A 166 8.69 -29.88 7.98
C GLU A 166 8.22 -30.32 6.58
N ILE A 167 9.16 -30.67 5.69
CA ILE A 167 8.87 -31.08 4.30
C ILE A 167 7.78 -32.16 4.20
N PRO A 168 7.77 -33.23 5.02
CA PRO A 168 6.72 -34.25 4.94
C PRO A 168 5.32 -33.72 5.27
N GLU A 169 5.22 -32.67 6.08
CA GLU A 169 3.93 -32.09 6.49
C GLU A 169 3.29 -31.27 5.36
N LEU A 170 4.11 -30.63 4.50
CA LEU A 170 3.63 -29.84 3.38
C LEU A 170 2.89 -30.68 2.33
N ALA A 171 3.24 -31.96 2.20
CA ALA A 171 2.60 -32.90 1.30
C ALA A 171 1.12 -33.21 1.67
N ASN A 172 0.68 -32.83 2.87
CA ASN A 172 -0.71 -32.99 3.29
C ASN A 172 -1.67 -32.00 2.60
N TYR A 173 -1.15 -30.97 1.92
CA TYR A 173 -1.95 -29.97 1.23
C TYR A 173 -1.97 -30.25 -0.28
N GLU A 174 -3.06 -30.80 -0.79
CA GLU A 174 -3.20 -31.20 -2.20
C GLU A 174 -3.00 -30.05 -3.20
N TYR A 175 -3.27 -28.82 -2.77
CA TYR A 175 -3.12 -27.59 -3.56
C TYR A 175 -1.70 -27.00 -3.51
N ILE A 176 -0.75 -27.64 -2.81
CA ILE A 176 0.67 -27.28 -2.81
C ILE A 176 1.47 -28.46 -3.37
N LYS A 177 2.17 -28.21 -4.47
CA LYS A 177 3.09 -29.17 -5.08
C LYS A 177 4.52 -28.68 -4.92
N GLU A 178 5.34 -29.50 -4.29
CA GLU A 178 6.76 -29.23 -4.16
C GLU A 178 7.54 -29.89 -5.31
N SER A 179 8.36 -29.10 -6.00
CA SER A 179 9.32 -29.57 -7.00
C SER A 179 10.75 -29.35 -6.52
N GLU A 180 11.76 -29.75 -7.30
CA GLU A 180 13.17 -29.56 -6.94
C GLU A 180 13.50 -28.08 -6.66
N ASN A 181 12.97 -27.14 -7.47
CA ASN A 181 13.36 -25.73 -7.45
C ASN A 181 12.22 -24.76 -7.11
N SER A 182 10.99 -25.25 -6.97
CA SER A 182 9.82 -24.41 -6.75
C SER A 182 8.76 -25.04 -5.86
N TYR A 183 7.90 -24.19 -5.31
CA TYR A 183 6.57 -24.54 -4.82
C TYR A 183 5.55 -24.07 -5.86
N THR A 184 4.62 -24.95 -6.23
CA THR A 184 3.48 -24.64 -7.09
C THR A 184 2.22 -24.66 -6.24
N ILE A 185 1.48 -23.56 -6.22
CA ILE A 185 0.30 -23.34 -5.40
C ILE A 185 -0.90 -23.15 -6.32
N VAL A 186 -1.97 -23.92 -6.09
CA VAL A 186 -3.23 -23.79 -6.83
C VAL A 186 -4.24 -23.05 -5.95
N SER A 187 -4.67 -21.86 -6.38
CA SER A 187 -5.58 -20.97 -5.66
C SER A 187 -6.63 -20.46 -6.62
N ASN A 188 -7.92 -20.76 -6.39
CA ASN A 188 -9.05 -20.30 -7.23
C ASN A 188 -8.80 -20.49 -8.74
N ASP A 189 -8.41 -21.71 -9.14
CA ASP A 189 -8.07 -22.09 -10.52
C ASP A 189 -6.86 -21.36 -11.14
N GLN A 190 -6.11 -20.60 -10.34
CA GLN A 190 -4.85 -19.98 -10.74
C GLN A 190 -3.66 -20.73 -10.14
N GLU A 191 -2.60 -20.85 -10.94
CA GLU A 191 -1.36 -21.49 -10.52
C GLU A 191 -0.29 -20.42 -10.24
N PHE A 192 0.24 -20.43 -9.02
CA PHE A 192 1.32 -19.56 -8.58
C PHE A 192 2.58 -20.38 -8.36
N THR A 193 3.68 -19.99 -8.99
CA THR A 193 4.98 -20.66 -8.83
C THR A 193 5.94 -19.78 -8.02
N LEU A 194 6.40 -20.29 -6.88
CA LEU A 194 7.38 -19.65 -6.00
C LEU A 194 8.73 -20.36 -6.11
N SER A 195 9.81 -19.62 -6.36
CA SER A 195 11.16 -20.21 -6.36
C SER A 195 11.64 -20.50 -4.94
N LYS A 196 12.08 -21.74 -4.69
CA LYS A 196 12.67 -22.14 -3.40
C LYS A 196 13.90 -21.31 -3.03
N ASN A 197 14.64 -20.79 -4.02
CA ASN A 197 15.81 -19.96 -3.77
C ASN A 197 15.47 -18.64 -3.05
N LEU A 198 14.22 -18.18 -3.16
CA LEU A 198 13.72 -16.97 -2.51
C LEU A 198 13.10 -17.27 -1.14
N ILE A 199 12.64 -18.50 -0.90
CA ILE A 199 11.98 -18.91 0.33
C ILE A 199 13.03 -19.36 1.35
N SER A 200 12.97 -18.79 2.54
CA SER A 200 13.79 -19.21 3.67
C SER A 200 13.12 -20.36 4.43
N THR A 201 11.82 -20.21 4.72
CA THR A 201 11.08 -21.11 5.59
C THR A 201 9.63 -21.19 5.13
N VAL A 202 9.02 -22.37 5.31
CA VAL A 202 7.57 -22.56 5.18
C VAL A 202 7.01 -22.82 6.58
N GLY A 203 5.91 -22.18 6.91
CA GLY A 203 5.24 -22.36 8.20
C GLY A 203 3.73 -22.39 8.05
N GLU A 204 3.04 -22.72 9.13
CA GLU A 204 1.59 -22.69 9.21
C GLU A 204 1.11 -22.08 10.52
N SER A 205 -0.13 -21.62 10.48
CA SER A 205 -0.93 -21.26 11.65
C SER A 205 -2.25 -22.03 11.58
N GLN A 206 -3.22 -21.67 12.41
CA GLN A 206 -4.53 -22.32 12.39
C GLN A 206 -5.18 -22.20 11.01
N ASP A 207 -5.21 -20.99 10.46
CA ASP A 207 -6.02 -20.67 9.28
C ASP A 207 -5.17 -20.49 8.01
N TYR A 208 -3.85 -20.36 8.13
CA TYR A 208 -2.97 -20.01 7.01
C TYR A 208 -1.73 -20.91 6.88
N ILE A 209 -1.22 -20.98 5.66
CA ILE A 209 0.14 -21.47 5.33
C ILE A 209 0.96 -20.27 4.84
N TYR A 210 2.21 -20.20 5.25
CA TYR A 210 3.11 -19.08 4.97
C TYR A 210 4.39 -19.56 4.28
N PHE A 211 4.75 -18.91 3.18
CA PHE A 211 6.05 -19.03 2.52
C PHE A 211 6.84 -17.76 2.79
N ILE A 212 7.77 -17.84 3.74
CA ILE A 212 8.54 -16.69 4.24
C ILE A 212 9.81 -16.58 3.41
N SER A 213 9.99 -15.44 2.74
CA SER A 213 11.17 -15.16 1.94
C SER A 213 12.43 -15.04 2.79
N LYS A 214 13.59 -15.07 2.15
CA LYS A 214 14.82 -14.54 2.73
C LYS A 214 14.65 -13.06 3.05
N LYS A 215 15.34 -12.61 4.09
CA LYS A 215 15.32 -11.21 4.54
C LYS A 215 16.12 -10.32 3.60
N TYR A 216 15.52 -9.21 3.19
CA TYR A 216 16.15 -8.16 2.41
C TYR A 216 16.19 -6.87 3.24
N GLY A 217 17.30 -6.66 3.95
CA GLY A 217 17.44 -5.53 4.88
C GLY A 217 16.50 -5.65 6.08
N LEU A 218 15.55 -4.74 6.21
CA LEU A 218 14.52 -4.74 7.27
C LEU A 218 13.22 -5.45 6.86
N PHE A 219 13.16 -5.94 5.63
CA PHE A 219 11.94 -6.46 5.03
C PHE A 219 12.01 -7.96 4.82
N ASN A 220 10.89 -8.62 5.10
CA ASN A 220 10.63 -10.01 4.71
C ASN A 220 9.33 -10.06 3.93
N LYS A 221 9.37 -10.65 2.74
CA LYS A 221 8.18 -10.92 1.95
C LYS A 221 7.59 -12.24 2.43
N ILE A 222 6.30 -12.25 2.73
CA ILE A 222 5.57 -13.46 3.12
C ILE A 222 4.44 -13.64 2.15
N TYR A 223 4.41 -14.80 1.51
CA TYR A 223 3.24 -15.24 0.78
C TYR A 223 2.38 -16.06 1.73
N TYR A 224 1.09 -15.75 1.83
CA TYR A 224 0.17 -16.47 2.70
C TYR A 224 -0.95 -17.10 1.87
N LEU A 225 -1.43 -18.24 2.34
CA LEU A 225 -2.50 -19.00 1.72
C LEU A 225 -3.51 -19.37 2.79
N GLU A 226 -4.74 -18.90 2.63
CA GLU A 226 -5.84 -19.23 3.53
C GLU A 226 -6.32 -20.66 3.28
N LYS A 227 -6.35 -21.51 4.31
CA LYS A 227 -6.65 -22.95 4.19
C LYS A 227 -8.12 -23.23 3.81
N SER A 228 -9.05 -22.36 4.21
CA SER A 228 -10.49 -22.54 4.02
C SER A 228 -10.95 -22.19 2.60
N THR A 229 -10.36 -21.15 2.01
CA THR A 229 -10.76 -20.57 0.72
C THR A 229 -9.73 -20.83 -0.37
N ASN A 230 -8.52 -21.28 -0.02
CA ASN A 230 -7.34 -21.27 -0.87
C ASN A 230 -7.00 -19.89 -1.44
N ASN A 231 -7.40 -18.80 -0.78
CA ASN A 231 -7.02 -17.46 -1.20
C ASN A 231 -5.53 -17.23 -0.96
N PHE A 232 -4.81 -16.94 -2.05
CA PHE A 232 -3.39 -16.61 -2.02
C PHE A 232 -3.16 -15.10 -1.96
N GLY A 233 -2.28 -14.66 -1.06
CA GLY A 233 -1.95 -13.25 -0.89
C GLY A 233 -0.49 -13.02 -0.54
N GLU A 234 -0.11 -11.75 -0.55
CA GLU A 234 1.26 -11.30 -0.28
C GLU A 234 1.25 -10.21 0.78
N LEU A 235 2.22 -10.30 1.69
CA LEU A 235 2.51 -9.24 2.65
C LEU A 235 4.02 -9.02 2.79
N ILE A 236 4.36 -7.83 3.28
CA ILE A 236 5.72 -7.42 3.60
C ILE A 236 5.78 -7.18 5.11
N MET A 237 6.53 -8.00 5.83
CA MET A 237 6.86 -7.75 7.23
C MET A 237 7.99 -6.73 7.30
N ILE A 238 7.80 -5.70 8.11
CA ILE A 238 8.79 -4.66 8.41
C ILE A 238 9.24 -4.87 9.85
N SER A 239 10.47 -5.33 10.06
CA SER A 239 11.04 -5.49 11.40
C SER A 239 11.96 -4.33 11.73
N GLU A 240 11.72 -3.63 12.84
CA GLU A 240 12.65 -2.61 13.34
C GLU A 240 13.92 -3.24 13.96
N SER A 241 13.93 -4.55 14.27
CA SER A 241 15.09 -5.31 14.77
C SER A 241 15.19 -6.72 14.15
N GLN A 242 16.38 -7.34 14.20
CA GLN A 242 16.71 -8.57 13.47
C GLN A 242 16.06 -9.87 14.01
N GLU A 243 15.36 -9.86 15.15
CA GLU A 243 15.18 -11.07 15.98
C GLU A 243 13.75 -11.63 16.10
N PHE A 244 12.80 -11.26 15.23
CA PHE A 244 11.40 -11.70 15.41
C PHE A 244 11.13 -13.21 15.21
N TRP A 245 12.08 -13.98 14.68
CA TRP A 245 11.89 -15.39 14.33
C TRP A 245 12.93 -16.35 14.92
N SER A 246 13.76 -15.87 15.84
CA SER A 246 14.69 -16.71 16.60
C SER A 246 14.10 -16.99 17.97
N ASN A 247 13.41 -18.12 18.09
CA ASN A 247 12.97 -18.85 19.30
C ASN A 247 11.45 -19.08 19.33
N ASN A 248 11.02 -20.18 18.70
CA ASN A 248 10.06 -21.13 19.26
C ASN A 248 10.35 -22.51 18.68
#